data_AF-A0A7C6TYK4-F1
#
_entry.id   AF-A0A7C6TYK4-F1
#
_cell.length_a   1.000
_cell.length_b   1.000
_cell.length_c   1.000
_cell.angle_alpha   90.00
_cell.angle_beta   90.00
_cell.angle_gamma   90.00
#
_symmetry.space_group_name_H-M   'P 1'
#
loop_
_entity.id
_entity.type
_entity.pdbx_description
1 polymer ?
#
loop_
_entity_poly.entity_id
_entity_poly.type
_entity_poly.pdbx_seq_one_letter_code
_entity_poly.pdbx_strand_id
1 'polypeptide(L)' 'QMRFNIVKGIIEFIDITGDFFELKEDLKNLENAFLNQVWSYQNITKIINNLPIEDIILNASQADMLTLFKDAFLDT' A
#
# COMPACT_ATOMS: atom_id res chain seq x y z
N GLN A 1 8.84 -2.47 -3.48
CA GLN A 1 8.63 -1.06 -3.86
C GLN A 1 7.15 -0.79 -4.00
N MET A 2 6.68 0.36 -3.52
CA MET A 2 5.34 0.87 -3.82
C MET A 2 5.48 2.07 -4.76
N ARG A 3 4.60 2.17 -5.76
CA ARG A 3 4.52 3.31 -6.67
C ARG A 3 3.09 3.82 -6.71
N PHE A 4 2.92 5.13 -6.67
CA PHE A 4 1.62 5.78 -6.69
C PHE A 4 1.56 6.76 -7.87
N ASN A 5 0.44 6.77 -8.58
CA ASN A 5 0.10 7.85 -9.50
C ASN A 5 -0.94 8.75 -8.83
N ILE A 6 -0.61 10.02 -8.64
CA ILE A 6 -1.43 10.97 -7.91
C ILE A 6 -1.87 12.09 -8.85
N VAL A 7 -3.17 12.24 -9.02
CA VAL A 7 -3.77 13.31 -9.84
C VAL A 7 -4.67 14.15 -8.95
N LYS A 8 -4.38 15.45 -8.89
CA LYS A 8 -5.12 16.42 -8.04
C LYS A 8 -5.20 16.00 -6.56
N GLY A 9 -4.15 15.36 -6.04
CA GLY A 9 -4.08 14.88 -4.66
C GLY A 9 -4.87 13.59 -4.38
N ILE A 10 -5.34 12.90 -5.42
CA ILE A 10 -6.04 11.62 -5.34
C ILE A 10 -5.19 10.53 -5.97
N ILE A 11 -5.13 9.36 -5.33
CA ILE A 11 -4.47 8.17 -5.87
C ILE A 11 -5.35 7.59 -6.98
N GLU A 12 -4.90 7.66 -8.23
CA GLU A 12 -5.57 7.04 -9.37
C GLU A 12 -5.07 5.63 -9.66
N PHE A 13 -3.81 5.35 -9.32
CA PHE A 13 -3.18 4.06 -9.54
C PHE A 13 -2.12 3.79 -8.48
N ILE A 14 -1.98 2.51 -8.12
CA ILE A 14 -0.94 2.00 -7.24
C ILE A 14 -0.39 0.72 -7.86
N ASP A 15 0.92 0.53 -7.73
CA ASP A 15 1.61 -0.70 -8.08
C ASP A 15 2.52 -1.11 -6.94
N ILE A 16 2.34 -2.34 -6.45
CA ILE A 16 3.14 -2.90 -5.37
C ILE A 16 3.90 -4.06 -5.96
N THR A 17 5.22 -3.90 -6.05
CA THR A 17 6.12 -4.89 -6.65
C THR A 17 7.21 -5.26 -5.66
N GLY A 18 7.57 -6.52 -5.60
CA GLY A 18 8.61 -7.01 -4.69
C GLY A 18 8.82 -8.51 -4.83
N ASP A 19 9.72 -9.02 -4.01
CA ASP A 19 10.03 -10.45 -3.85
C ASP A 19 9.15 -11.13 -2.79
N PHE A 20 8.00 -10.53 -2.48
CA PHE A 20 7.07 -11.07 -1.50
C PHE A 20 6.25 -12.23 -2.08
N PHE A 21 5.87 -13.16 -1.21
CA PHE A 21 4.99 -14.26 -1.55
C PHE A 21 3.57 -13.93 -1.10
N GLU A 22 2.64 -13.80 -2.04
CA GLU A 22 1.22 -13.64 -1.75
C GLU A 22 0.65 -14.92 -1.14
N LEU A 23 0.01 -14.82 0.03
CA LEU A 23 -0.66 -15.95 0.71
C LEU A 23 -2.06 -16.22 0.15
N LYS A 24 -2.70 -15.18 -0.37
CA LYS A 24 -3.96 -15.22 -1.10
C LYS A 24 -3.78 -14.41 -2.38
N GLU A 25 -4.50 -14.74 -3.45
CA GLU A 25 -4.56 -13.95 -4.69
C GLU A 25 -5.28 -12.60 -4.47
N ASP A 26 -4.80 -11.80 -3.52
CA ASP A 26 -5.54 -10.66 -2.97
C ASP A 26 -4.70 -9.39 -2.82
N LEU A 27 -3.51 -9.35 -3.45
CA LEU A 27 -2.76 -8.11 -3.60
C LEU A 27 -3.58 -7.03 -4.30
N LYS A 28 -4.44 -7.43 -5.25
CA LYS A 28 -5.40 -6.52 -5.88
C LYS A 28 -6.39 -5.89 -4.90
N ASN A 29 -6.87 -6.62 -3.90
CA ASN A 29 -7.75 -6.04 -2.88
C ASN A 29 -7.00 -5.04 -2.01
N LEU A 30 -5.73 -5.32 -1.74
CA LEU A 30 -4.85 -4.38 -1.06
C LEU A 30 -4.67 -3.11 -1.90
N GLU A 31 -4.33 -3.22 -3.19
CA GLU A 31 -4.23 -2.09 -4.12
C GLU A 31 -5.53 -1.28 -4.21
N ASN A 32 -6.67 -1.97 -4.33
CA ASN A 32 -8.00 -1.36 -4.39
C ASN A 32 -8.32 -0.51 -3.15
N ALA A 33 -7.78 -0.84 -1.97
CA ALA A 33 -7.98 -0.06 -0.75
C ALA A 33 -7.36 1.35 -0.83
N PHE A 34 -6.37 1.55 -1.71
CA PHE A 34 -5.71 2.85 -1.90
C PHE A 34 -6.32 3.67 -3.04
N LEU A 35 -7.05 3.06 -3.97
CA LEU A 35 -7.63 3.77 -5.10
C LEU A 35 -8.67 4.80 -4.67
N ASN A 36 -8.68 5.95 -5.34
CA ASN A 36 -9.56 7.09 -5.05
C ASN A 36 -9.40 7.68 -3.63
N GLN A 37 -8.31 7.36 -2.94
CA GLN A 37 -8.00 7.92 -1.63
C GLN A 37 -7.21 9.21 -1.74
N VAL A 38 -7.41 10.11 -0.78
CA VAL A 38 -6.61 11.34 -0.68
C VAL A 38 -5.16 10.99 -0.35
N TRP A 39 -4.22 11.48 -1.16
CA TRP A 39 -2.79 11.38 -0.94
C TRP A 39 -2.37 12.20 0.28
N SER A 40 -2.29 11.55 1.43
CA SER A 40 -1.74 12.13 2.64
C SER A 40 -1.21 11.04 3.55
N TYR A 41 -0.08 11.30 4.21
CA TYR A 41 0.55 10.34 5.11
C TYR A 41 -0.43 9.79 6.15
N GLN A 42 -1.27 10.65 6.74
CA GLN A 42 -2.26 10.25 7.74
C GLN A 42 -3.38 9.36 7.17
N ASN A 43 -3.82 9.60 5.94
CA ASN A 43 -4.89 8.79 5.34
C ASN A 43 -4.36 7.40 4.96
N ILE A 44 -3.19 7.35 4.33
CA ILE A 44 -2.61 6.09 3.85
C ILE A 44 -2.16 5.19 5.00
N THR A 45 -1.58 5.77 6.06
CA THR A 45 -1.26 5.00 7.27
C THR A 45 -2.49 4.41 7.95
N LYS A 46 -3.62 5.13 7.97
CA LYS A 46 -4.91 4.58 8.46
C LYS A 46 -5.39 3.41 7.62
N ILE A 47 -5.25 3.48 6.29
CA ILE A 47 -5.63 2.38 5.40
C ILE A 47 -4.76 1.15 5.71
N ILE A 48 -3.44 1.31 5.74
CA ILE A 48 -2.50 0.20 6.03
C ILE A 48 -2.79 -0.44 7.39
N ASN A 49 -3.05 0.35 8.43
CA ASN A 49 -3.35 -0.16 9.78
C ASN A 49 -4.66 -0.95 9.86
N ASN A 50 -5.59 -0.74 8.93
CA ASN A 50 -6.87 -1.44 8.87
C ASN A 50 -6.84 -2.67 7.95
N LEU A 51 -5.71 -2.93 7.26
CA LEU A 51 -5.56 -4.08 6.38
C LEU A 51 -4.90 -5.25 7.12
N PRO A 52 -5.39 -6.49 6.96
CA PRO A 52 -4.77 -7.68 7.52
C PRO A 52 -3.59 -8.12 6.64
N ILE A 53 -2.48 -7.35 6.69
CA ILE A 53 -1.29 -7.58 5.84
C ILE A 53 -0.76 -9.02 5.95
N GLU A 54 -0.73 -9.54 7.16
CA GLU A 54 -0.24 -10.90 7.48
C GLU A 54 -1.08 -12.00 6.81
N ASP A 55 -2.32 -11.72 6.43
CA ASP A 55 -3.20 -12.66 5.71
C ASP A 55 -3.04 -12.59 4.17
N ILE A 56 -2.37 -11.54 3.68
CA ILE A 56 -2.23 -11.24 2.24
C ILE A 56 -0.81 -11.58 1.78
N ILE A 57 0.20 -11.25 2.60
CA ILE A 57 1.61 -11.39 2.24
C ILE A 57 2.34 -12.23 3.30
N LEU A 58 3.00 -13.29 2.85
CA LEU A 58 3.74 -14.20 3.72
C LEU A 58 4.89 -13.48 4.42
N ASN A 59 4.97 -13.64 5.73
CA ASN A 59 6.01 -13.04 6.59
C ASN A 59 6.11 -11.51 6.52
N ALA A 60 5.07 -10.83 6.03
CA ALA A 60 4.99 -9.38 6.08
C ALA A 60 4.11 -8.93 7.23
N SER A 61 4.55 -7.89 7.93
CA SER A 61 3.78 -7.21 8.96
C SER A 61 3.23 -5.88 8.47
N GLN A 62 2.28 -5.32 9.22
CA GLN A 62 1.84 -3.94 9.00
C GLN A 62 3.02 -2.94 9.07
N ALA A 63 4.00 -3.17 9.94
CA ALA A 63 5.16 -2.30 10.08
C ALA A 63 6.04 -2.29 8.81
N ASP A 64 6.16 -3.45 8.14
CA ASP A 64 6.90 -3.55 6.88
C ASP A 64 6.22 -2.75 5.77
N MET A 65 4.88 -2.84 5.69
CA MET A 65 4.09 -2.07 4.73
C MET A 65 4.13 -0.56 5.00
N LEU A 66 4.10 -0.16 6.27
CA LEU A 66 4.28 1.24 6.65
C LEU A 66 5.67 1.77 6.28
N THR A 67 6.70 0.93 6.39
CA THR A 67 8.07 1.28 6.00
C THR A 67 8.16 1.46 4.49
N LEU A 68 7.64 0.51 3.72
CA LEU A 68 7.56 0.61 2.26
C LEU A 68 6.78 1.85 1.80
N PHE A 69 5.68 2.16 2.46
CA PHE A 69 4.90 3.37 2.17
C PHE A 69 5.68 4.64 2.52
N LYS A 70 6.37 4.67 3.66
CA LYS A 70 7.17 5.83 4.07
C LYS A 70 8.26 6.14 3.05
N ASP A 71 8.95 5.12 2.56
CA ASP A 71 9.97 5.26 1.53
C ASP A 71 9.34 5.79 0.23
N ALA A 72 8.23 5.18 -0.23
CA ALA A 72 7.51 5.65 -1.41
C ALA A 72 7.02 7.10 -1.25
N PHE A 73 6.52 7.50 -0.08
CA PHE A 73 6.00 8.84 0.18
C PHE A 73 7.09 9.92 0.12
N LEU A 74 8.32 9.59 0.50
CA LEU A 74 9.46 10.49 0.41
C LEU A 74 10.03 10.60 -1.02
N ASP A 75 9.83 9.54 -1.82
CA ASP A 75 10.32 9.44 -3.20
C ASP A 75 9.29 9.89 -4.27
N THR A 76 8.08 10.31 -3.86
CA THR A 76 6.98 10.72 -4.75
C THR A 76 6.99 12.20 -5.10
#